data_AF-A0A3A9YGR1-F1
#
_entry.id   AF-A0A3A9YGR1-F1
#
_cell.length_a   1.000
_cell.length_b   1.000
_cell.length_c   1.000
_cell.angle_alpha   90.00
_cell.angle_beta   90.00
_cell.angle_gamma   90.00
#
_symmetry.space_group_name_H-M   'P 1'
#
loop_
_entity.id
_entity.type
_entity.pdbx_description
1 polymer ?
#
loop_
_entity_poly.entity_id
_entity_poly.type
_entity_poly.pdbx_seq_one_letter_code
_entity_poly.pdbx_strand_id
1 'polypeptide(L)'
;MQGASPTATGVVHLTRPGRPAVVTRTLTELTGPTRGLVELPVRLMWNAERTFDLGDPDQLLWLYENVLRETTRAEDLRRLVNGRTLRRVWRLLNLPRAVRQAWESRHQTLRTA
;
A
#
# COMPACT_ATOMS: atom_id res chain seq x y z
N MET A 1 -22.63 -24.94 -28.43
CA MET A 1 -21.69 -23.83 -28.72
C MET A 1 -21.83 -22.80 -27.62
N GLN A 2 -20.69 -22.37 -27.06
CA GLN A 2 -20.49 -21.33 -26.02
C GLN A 2 -20.88 -21.80 -24.60
N GLY A 3 -19.98 -21.91 -23.63
CA GLY A 3 -18.63 -21.37 -23.50
C GLY A 3 -18.48 -20.98 -22.03
N ALA A 4 -17.98 -21.91 -21.21
CA ALA A 4 -17.67 -21.63 -19.82
C ALA A 4 -16.63 -20.50 -19.76
N SER A 5 -16.96 -19.41 -19.08
CA SER A 5 -15.97 -18.43 -18.64
C SER A 5 -15.74 -18.66 -17.15
N PRO A 6 -14.61 -19.26 -16.72
CA PRO A 6 -14.26 -19.26 -15.32
C PRO A 6 -13.92 -17.81 -14.93
N THR A 7 -14.75 -17.23 -14.07
CA THR A 7 -14.45 -16.01 -13.33
C THR A 7 -13.08 -16.17 -12.67
N ALA A 8 -12.15 -15.27 -13.01
CA ALA A 8 -10.83 -15.23 -12.41
C ALA A 8 -10.97 -15.04 -10.89
N THR A 9 -10.88 -16.14 -10.13
CA THR A 9 -10.83 -16.13 -8.68
C THR A 9 -9.51 -15.48 -8.27
N GLY A 10 -9.56 -14.18 -7.94
CA GLY A 10 -8.41 -13.45 -7.45
C GLY A 10 -7.88 -14.08 -6.17
N VAL A 11 -6.60 -14.45 -6.16
CA VAL A 11 -5.93 -15.00 -4.98
C VAL A 11 -5.90 -13.93 -3.89
N VAL A 12 -6.64 -14.19 -2.82
CA VAL A 12 -6.64 -13.34 -1.61
C VAL A 12 -5.34 -13.53 -0.86
N HIS A 13 -4.51 -12.49 -0.80
CA HIS A 13 -3.27 -12.50 -0.04
C HIS A 13 -3.52 -11.92 1.36
N LEU A 14 -3.44 -12.77 2.38
CA LEU A 14 -3.80 -12.46 3.76
C LEU A 14 -2.62 -11.83 4.53
N THR A 15 -2.86 -10.72 5.22
CA THR A 15 -1.99 -10.17 6.28
C THR A 15 -2.36 -10.83 7.63
N ARG A 16 -1.60 -10.54 8.72
CA ARG A 16 -1.80 -11.15 10.06
C ARG A 16 -3.28 -11.14 10.52
N PRO A 17 -3.70 -12.14 11.30
CA PRO A 17 -4.42 -13.30 10.78
C PRO A 17 -5.71 -12.90 10.02
N GLY A 18 -5.71 -13.11 8.70
CA GLY A 18 -6.93 -13.28 7.91
C GLY A 18 -7.48 -12.04 7.20
N ARG A 19 -6.84 -10.86 7.30
CA ARG A 19 -7.29 -9.68 6.54
C ARG A 19 -6.61 -9.61 5.17
N PRO A 20 -7.37 -9.54 4.06
CA PRO A 20 -6.77 -9.33 2.75
C PRO A 20 -6.12 -7.95 2.68
N ALA A 21 -4.95 -7.86 2.06
CA ALA A 21 -4.33 -6.56 1.80
C ALA A 21 -5.25 -5.70 0.92
N VAL A 22 -5.47 -4.44 1.32
CA VAL A 22 -6.21 -3.50 0.50
C VAL A 22 -5.29 -2.94 -0.57
N VAL A 23 -5.76 -2.93 -1.82
CA VAL A 23 -5.03 -2.44 -2.99
C VAL A 23 -5.96 -1.56 -3.82
N THR A 24 -5.48 -0.42 -4.31
CA THR A 24 -6.26 0.44 -5.22
C THR A 24 -6.42 -0.19 -6.59
N ARG A 25 -7.37 0.29 -7.40
CA ARG A 25 -7.54 -0.25 -8.77
C ARG A 25 -6.39 0.19 -9.67
N THR A 26 -5.89 1.40 -9.46
CA THR A 26 -4.76 2.00 -10.19
C THR A 26 -3.79 2.69 -9.23
N LEU A 27 -2.53 2.83 -9.66
CA LEU A 27 -1.55 3.63 -8.92
C LEU A 27 -1.83 5.14 -9.05
N THR A 28 -2.56 5.57 -10.07
CA THR A 28 -2.89 6.98 -10.31
C THR A 28 -3.92 7.53 -9.32
N GLU A 29 -4.69 6.66 -8.65
CA GLU A 29 -5.57 7.05 -7.54
C GLU A 29 -4.80 7.47 -6.27
N LEU A 30 -3.52 7.12 -6.18
CA LEU A 30 -2.67 7.39 -5.03
C LEU A 30 -2.10 8.80 -5.14
N THR A 31 -2.74 9.75 -4.46
CA THR A 31 -2.46 11.19 -4.54
C THR A 31 -1.93 11.77 -3.23
N GLY A 32 -1.45 10.92 -2.34
CA GLY A 32 -0.94 11.33 -1.04
C GLY A 32 0.26 12.29 -1.11
N PRO A 33 0.57 12.95 0.01
CA PRO A 33 1.68 13.89 0.11
C PRO A 33 3.03 13.19 -0.12
N THR A 34 4.02 13.97 -0.55
CA THR A 34 5.39 13.50 -0.84
C THR A 34 6.46 14.31 -0.10
N ARG A 35 6.04 15.30 0.69
CA ARG A 35 6.90 16.21 1.47
C ARG A 35 6.11 16.81 2.62
N GLY A 36 6.82 17.32 3.62
CA GLY A 36 6.23 17.93 4.81
C GLY A 36 5.83 16.88 5.86
N LEU A 37 5.24 17.37 6.94
CA LEU A 37 4.86 16.55 8.08
C LEU A 37 3.48 15.91 7.85
N VAL A 38 3.38 14.61 8.12
CA VAL A 38 2.13 13.85 8.05
C VAL A 38 1.92 13.09 9.34
N GLU A 39 0.80 13.34 10.00
CA GLU A 39 0.36 12.53 11.13
C GLU A 39 -0.54 11.39 10.66
N LEU A 40 -0.21 10.15 11.02
CA LEU A 40 -1.08 9.02 10.77
C LEU A 40 -2.29 9.02 11.71
N PRO A 41 -3.48 8.60 11.25
CA PRO A 41 -4.59 8.32 12.13
C PRO A 41 -4.23 7.24 13.15
N VAL A 42 -4.70 7.36 14.39
CA VAL A 42 -4.45 6.41 15.49
C VAL A 42 -4.80 4.95 15.13
N ARG A 43 -5.75 4.75 14.22
CA ARG A 43 -6.16 3.43 13.73
C ARG A 43 -5.10 2.74 12.87
N LEU A 44 -4.21 3.50 12.24
CA LEU A 44 -3.08 2.97 11.46
C LEU A 44 -1.83 2.83 12.34
N MET A 45 -1.68 3.69 13.35
CA MET A 45 -0.58 3.59 14.30
C MET A 45 -1.02 4.10 15.67
N TRP A 46 -1.04 3.20 16.66
CA TRP A 46 -1.60 3.45 17.99
C TRP A 46 -0.65 4.22 18.93
N ASN A 47 0.60 4.42 18.50
CA ASN A 47 1.59 5.19 19.24
C ASN A 47 1.23 6.69 19.30
N ALA A 48 1.76 7.36 20.33
CA ALA A 48 1.58 8.79 20.52
C ALA A 48 2.37 9.60 19.47
N GLU A 49 3.61 9.20 19.20
CA GLU A 49 4.45 9.78 18.16
C GLU A 49 4.18 9.09 16.82
N ARG A 50 3.30 9.71 16.01
CA ARG A 50 2.87 9.19 14.71
C ARG A 50 2.92 10.21 13.59
N THR A 51 3.77 11.22 13.79
CA THR A 51 4.08 12.24 12.80
C THR A 51 5.36 11.85 12.09
N PHE A 52 5.34 11.91 10.77
CA PHE A 52 6.45 11.56 9.91
C PHE A 52 6.82 12.77 9.06
N ASP A 53 8.11 13.07 8.97
CA ASP A 53 8.64 14.01 8.00
C ASP A 53 8.91 13.29 6.68
N LEU A 54 8.13 13.61 5.65
CA LEU A 54 8.31 13.03 4.32
C LEU A 54 9.54 13.59 3.57
N GLY A 55 10.21 14.61 4.11
CA GLY A 55 11.52 15.06 3.65
C GLY A 55 12.66 14.11 4.04
N ASP A 56 12.46 13.30 5.08
CA ASP A 56 13.36 12.26 5.52
C ASP A 56 13.03 10.95 4.77
N PRO A 57 13.97 10.37 3.99
CA PRO A 57 13.73 9.15 3.23
C PRO A 57 13.32 7.96 4.09
N ASP A 58 13.90 7.80 5.27
CA ASP A 58 13.63 6.65 6.14
C ASP A 58 12.23 6.77 6.76
N GLN A 59 11.83 7.98 7.16
CA GLN A 59 10.47 8.23 7.66
C GLN A 59 9.41 8.08 6.55
N LEU A 60 9.73 8.46 5.30
CA LEU A 60 8.83 8.23 4.17
C LEU A 60 8.62 6.72 3.91
N LEU A 61 9.69 5.92 3.92
CA LEU A 61 9.58 4.47 3.80
C LEU A 61 8.73 3.90 4.94
N TRP A 62 9.01 4.33 6.18
CA TRP A 62 8.32 3.83 7.35
C TRP A 62 6.83 4.19 7.37
N LEU A 63 6.47 5.40 6.94
CA LEU A 63 5.06 5.78 6.75
C LEU A 63 4.37 4.87 5.73
N TYR A 64 5.01 4.62 4.58
CA TYR A 64 4.42 3.80 3.52
C TYR A 64 4.25 2.35 3.98
N GLU A 65 5.24 1.78 4.69
CA GLU A 65 5.15 0.45 5.27
C GLU A 65 3.97 0.31 6.26
N ASN A 66 3.82 1.26 7.18
CA ASN A 66 2.71 1.27 8.13
C ASN A 66 1.36 1.36 7.41
N VAL A 67 1.22 2.31 6.48
CA VAL A 67 -0.04 2.51 5.75
C VAL A 67 -0.41 1.27 4.93
N LEU A 68 0.54 0.67 4.19
CA LEU A 68 0.29 -0.51 3.36
C LEU A 68 -0.03 -1.76 4.18
N ARG A 69 0.49 -1.85 5.41
CA ARG A 69 0.26 -2.99 6.30
C ARG A 69 -1.05 -2.91 7.07
N GLU A 70 -1.37 -1.73 7.58
CA GLU A 70 -2.44 -1.55 8.58
C GLU A 70 -3.75 -1.05 7.98
N THR A 71 -3.73 -0.51 6.76
CA THR A 71 -4.95 0.02 6.16
C THR A 71 -5.99 -1.06 5.87
N THR A 72 -7.23 -0.74 6.18
CA THR A 72 -8.42 -1.51 5.83
C THR A 72 -9.32 -0.77 4.84
N ARG A 73 -8.92 0.44 4.41
CA ARG A 73 -9.70 1.30 3.51
C ARG A 73 -8.85 1.83 2.36
N ALA A 74 -9.39 1.73 1.15
CA ALA A 74 -8.73 2.30 -0.03
C ALA A 74 -8.59 3.83 0.06
N GLU A 75 -9.45 4.50 0.83
CA GLU A 75 -9.36 5.95 1.05
C GLU A 75 -8.08 6.36 1.80
N ASP A 76 -7.66 5.60 2.82
CA ASP A 76 -6.41 5.88 3.53
C ASP A 76 -5.20 5.76 2.58
N LEU A 77 -5.23 4.78 1.66
CA LEU A 77 -4.21 4.65 0.61
C LEU A 77 -4.17 5.88 -0.30
N ARG A 78 -5.32 6.33 -0.79
CA ARG A 78 -5.43 7.49 -1.69
C ARG A 78 -4.92 8.78 -1.03
N ARG A 79 -5.17 8.93 0.26
CA ARG A 79 -4.81 10.13 1.05
C ARG A 79 -3.36 10.15 1.51
N LEU A 80 -2.76 8.99 1.77
CA LEU A 80 -1.45 8.92 2.44
C LEU A 80 -0.32 8.43 1.54
N VAL A 81 -0.62 7.74 0.43
CA VAL A 81 0.37 7.18 -0.48
C VAL A 81 0.33 7.91 -1.82
N ASN A 82 1.49 8.20 -2.39
CA ASN A 82 1.63 8.73 -3.74
C ASN A 82 2.07 7.62 -4.70
N GLY A 83 1.38 7.46 -5.83
CA GLY A 83 1.64 6.35 -6.75
C GLY A 83 3.01 6.41 -7.44
N ARG A 84 3.50 7.61 -7.78
CA ARG A 84 4.81 7.79 -8.41
C ARG A 84 5.93 7.51 -7.41
N THR A 85 5.80 8.04 -6.19
CA THR A 85 6.75 7.78 -5.12
C THR A 85 6.76 6.31 -4.72
N LEU A 86 5.58 5.69 -4.56
CA LEU A 86 5.45 4.27 -4.25
C LEU A 86 6.21 3.41 -5.26
N ARG A 87 6.06 3.69 -6.57
CA ARG A 87 6.79 2.98 -7.62
C ARG A 87 8.31 3.10 -7.44
N ARG A 88 8.79 4.29 -7.11
CA ARG A 88 10.24 4.56 -6.94
C ARG A 88 10.81 3.82 -5.73
N VAL A 89 10.07 3.78 -4.63
CA VAL A 89 10.57 3.22 -3.36
C VAL A 89 10.18 1.76 -3.13
N TRP A 90 9.39 1.16 -4.02
CA TRP A 90 8.78 -0.17 -3.83
C TRP A 90 9.75 -1.27 -3.39
N ARG A 91 10.96 -1.27 -3.96
CA ARG A 91 12.01 -2.26 -3.64
C ARG A 91 12.67 -2.05 -2.29
N LEU A 92 12.58 -0.84 -1.74
CA LEU A 92 13.16 -0.47 -0.45
C LEU A 92 12.22 -0.82 0.72
N LEU A 93 10.91 -0.91 0.47
CA LEU A 93 9.92 -1.17 1.52
C LEU A 93 10.04 -2.58 2.11
N ASN A 94 10.07 -2.66 3.43
CA ASN A 94 10.03 -3.91 4.19
C ASN A 94 8.59 -4.36 4.45
N LEU A 95 7.98 -5.01 3.45
CA LEU A 95 6.58 -5.43 3.50
C LEU A 95 6.42 -6.93 3.81
N PRO A 96 5.37 -7.33 4.56
CA PRO A 96 4.97 -8.73 4.64
C PRO A 96 4.75 -9.31 3.24
N ARG A 97 5.17 -10.56 3.03
CA ARG A 97 5.12 -11.24 1.71
C ARG A 97 3.74 -11.14 1.06
N ALA A 98 2.66 -11.32 1.84
CA ALA A 98 1.30 -11.25 1.33
C ALA A 98 0.92 -9.85 0.82
N VAL A 99 1.30 -8.77 1.52
CA VAL A 99 1.07 -7.39 1.06
C VAL A 99 1.81 -7.15 -0.24
N ARG A 100 3.09 -7.51 -0.29
CA ARG A 100 3.92 -7.36 -1.50
C ARG A 100 3.30 -8.08 -2.70
N GLN A 101 2.89 -9.34 -2.53
CA GLN A 101 2.26 -10.12 -3.59
C GLN A 101 0.89 -9.57 -4.03
N ALA A 102 0.04 -9.09 -3.10
CA ALA A 102 -1.24 -8.47 -3.44
C ALA A 102 -1.05 -7.26 -4.37
N TRP A 103 -0.12 -6.38 -4.02
CA TRP A 103 0.18 -5.18 -4.76
C TRP A 103 0.82 -5.49 -6.12
N GLU A 104 1.78 -6.40 -6.18
CA GLU A 104 2.43 -6.81 -7.44
C GLU A 104 1.50 -7.59 -8.36
N SER A 105 0.56 -8.39 -7.83
CA SER A 105 -0.45 -9.09 -8.61
C SER A 105 -1.43 -8.12 -9.27
N ARG A 106 -1.72 -6.98 -8.62
CA ARG A 106 -2.61 -5.95 -9.18
C ARG A 106 -1.87 -4.95 -10.08
N HIS A 107 -0.63 -4.62 -9.72
CA HIS A 107 0.20 -3.61 -10.37
C HIS A 107 1.54 -4.22 -10.80
N GLN A 108 1.54 -4.87 -11.96
CA GLN A 108 2.73 -5.53 -12.52
C GLN A 108 3.95 -4.60 -12.61
N THR A 109 3.74 -3.30 -12.82
CA THR A 109 4.82 -2.29 -12.89
C THR A 109 5.62 -2.15 -11.60
N LEU A 110 5.08 -2.57 -10.44
CA LEU A 110 5.82 -2.56 -9.17
C LEU A 110 6.86 -3.69 -9.14
N ARG A 111 6.60 -4.83 -9.79
CA ARG A 111 7.55 -5.95 -9.85
C ARG A 111 8.80 -5.62 -10.65
N THR A 112 8.64 -4.78 -11.68
CA THR A 112 9.69 -4.38 -12.62
C THR A 112 10.30 -3.01 -12.30
N ALA A 113 9.93 -2.40 -11.16
CA ALA A 113 10.43 -1.10 -10.73
C ALA A 113 11.88 -1.16 -10.22
#